data_AF-A0A931BCS0-F1
#
_entry.id   AF-A0A931BCS0-F1
#
_cell.length_a   1.000
_cell.length_b   1.000
_cell.length_c   1.000
_cell.angle_alpha   90.00
_cell.angle_beta   90.00
_cell.angle_gamma   90.00
#
_symmetry.space_group_name_H-M   'P 1'
#
loop_
_entity.id
_entity.type
_entity.pdbx_description
1 polymer ?
#
loop_
_entity_poly.entity_id
_entity_poly.type
_entity_poly.pdbx_seq_one_letter_code
_entity_poly.pdbx_strand_id
1 'polypeptide(L)'
;MPKLIDYPRTSYAGAWELAEVVDDTGGKCEIETAARKLNRKVSGSFKAIIGSAVKFGLLTSKRELLSTTTLFKRIKHAYDKKEELLFHREAFLTPPLFAQICRKFRLRELPVQMLDVMLIREFGVEEINAQGVAKAFVDGCRMVNLLDDRNTMADIDAAATQQQPRRELSSPVLTQSAFIPAQPGVGLLASTNGEAAKETSPDSPAYDNSFPNTPTANAPTGRKPTTDAIANLFGLFSDNEEPDHATTDAPLAQEYSSPAALTHAPAMQEVATSPTRTEPLSQPPVSTNTHAPVYQLQISGPGLNTTLSVLEEDDIIIAQALLEKIRRQIRAREQ
;
A
#
# COMPACT_ATOMS: atom_id res chain seq x y z
N MET A 1 6.85 28.71 -7.15
CA MET A 1 6.83 27.36 -7.77
C MET A 1 6.03 26.44 -6.87
N PRO A 2 5.19 25.53 -7.40
CA PRO A 2 4.49 24.55 -6.58
C PRO A 2 5.51 23.62 -5.92
N LYS A 3 5.40 23.42 -4.60
CA LYS A 3 6.22 22.45 -3.89
C LYS A 3 5.84 21.04 -4.37
N LEU A 4 6.82 20.23 -4.76
CA LEU A 4 6.58 18.81 -4.99
C LEU A 4 6.26 18.17 -3.63
N ILE A 5 5.17 17.42 -3.57
CA ILE A 5 4.66 16.83 -2.32
C ILE A 5 4.92 15.34 -2.37
N ASP A 6 5.98 14.87 -1.72
CA ASP A 6 6.42 13.47 -1.79
C ASP A 6 5.78 12.56 -0.72
N TYR A 7 4.65 13.00 -0.14
CA TYR A 7 3.88 12.25 0.86
C TYR A 7 2.40 12.06 0.49
N PRO A 8 1.79 10.91 0.86
CA PRO A 8 0.36 10.68 0.70
C PRO A 8 -0.44 11.65 1.59
N ARG A 9 -1.61 12.09 1.11
CA ARG A 9 -2.50 13.03 1.84
C ARG A 9 -3.70 12.33 2.49
N THR A 10 -3.82 11.02 2.32
CA THR A 10 -4.93 10.20 2.80
C THR A 10 -4.42 8.84 3.30
N SER A 11 -5.23 8.13 4.08
CA SER A 11 -4.88 6.83 4.66
C SER A 11 -4.62 5.76 3.60
N TYR A 12 -3.75 4.79 3.94
CA TYR A 12 -3.47 3.64 3.10
C TYR A 12 -4.72 2.80 2.81
N ALA A 13 -5.62 2.63 3.79
CA ALA A 13 -6.89 1.92 3.63
C ALA A 13 -7.76 2.50 2.49
N GLY A 14 -8.02 3.82 2.46
CA GLY A 14 -8.81 4.44 1.40
C GLY A 14 -8.12 4.41 0.02
N ALA A 15 -6.79 4.31 0.00
CA ALA A 15 -6.02 4.09 -1.23
C ALA A 15 -6.10 2.62 -1.71
N TRP A 16 -6.21 1.67 -0.79
CA TRP A 16 -6.42 0.25 -1.06
C TRP A 16 -7.83 -0.02 -1.63
N GLU A 17 -8.88 0.46 -0.97
CA GLU A 17 -10.28 0.38 -1.44
C GLU A 17 -10.44 0.90 -2.89
N LEU A 18 -9.78 2.02 -3.21
CA LEU A 18 -9.77 2.57 -4.56
C LEU A 18 -9.07 1.64 -5.57
N ALA A 19 -8.00 0.96 -5.17
CA ALA A 19 -7.27 0.05 -6.04
C ALA A 19 -8.05 -1.24 -6.31
N GLU A 20 -8.76 -1.78 -5.32
CA GLU A 20 -9.71 -2.89 -5.49
C GLU A 20 -10.81 -2.54 -6.50
N VAL A 21 -11.44 -1.38 -6.36
CA VAL A 21 -12.50 -0.90 -7.27
C VAL A 21 -12.02 -0.76 -8.72
N VAL A 22 -10.76 -0.37 -8.94
CA VAL A 22 -10.13 -0.29 -10.27
C VAL A 22 -9.79 -1.68 -10.83
N ASP A 23 -9.40 -2.63 -9.97
CA ASP A 23 -9.18 -4.02 -10.37
C ASP A 23 -10.49 -4.70 -10.77
N ASP A 24 -11.57 -4.49 -10.01
CA ASP A 24 -12.92 -4.97 -10.29
C ASP A 24 -13.57 -4.33 -11.53
N THR A 25 -12.92 -3.35 -12.16
CA THR A 25 -13.26 -2.85 -13.52
C THR A 25 -12.41 -3.47 -14.64
N GLY A 26 -11.57 -4.47 -14.33
CA GLY A 26 -10.64 -5.09 -15.28
C GLY A 26 -9.22 -4.50 -15.23
N GLY A 27 -8.82 -3.92 -14.09
CA GLY A 27 -7.47 -3.38 -13.86
C GLY A 27 -7.17 -2.03 -14.53
N LYS A 28 -8.13 -1.45 -15.27
CA LYS A 28 -8.06 -0.10 -15.86
C LYS A 28 -9.42 0.58 -15.72
N CYS A 29 -9.44 1.85 -15.32
CA CYS A 29 -10.68 2.58 -15.03
C CYS A 29 -10.50 4.08 -15.24
N GLU A 30 -11.54 4.76 -15.71
CA GLU A 30 -11.62 6.23 -15.69
C GLU A 30 -11.89 6.73 -14.26
N ILE A 31 -11.37 7.91 -13.94
CA ILE A 31 -11.57 8.56 -12.63
C ILE A 31 -13.05 8.66 -12.25
N GLU A 32 -13.94 8.99 -13.19
CA GLU A 32 -15.38 9.11 -12.91
C GLU A 32 -16.06 7.77 -12.61
N THR A 33 -15.61 6.70 -13.25
CA THR A 33 -16.18 5.36 -13.08
C THR A 33 -15.73 4.74 -11.77
N ALA A 34 -14.46 4.96 -11.36
CA ALA A 34 -13.98 4.60 -10.03
C ALA A 34 -14.71 5.38 -8.91
N ALA A 35 -14.97 6.67 -9.12
CA ALA A 35 -15.73 7.49 -8.17
C ALA A 35 -17.18 6.99 -8.01
N ARG A 36 -17.87 6.71 -9.12
CA ARG A 36 -19.22 6.14 -9.14
C ARG A 36 -19.30 4.80 -8.40
N LYS A 37 -18.37 3.87 -8.63
CA LYS A 37 -18.31 2.59 -7.90
C LYS A 37 -18.11 2.76 -6.39
N LEU A 38 -17.34 3.75 -5.95
CA LEU A 38 -17.15 4.08 -4.53
C LEU A 38 -18.29 4.93 -3.93
N ASN A 39 -19.40 5.13 -4.66
CA ASN A 39 -20.51 6.02 -4.28
C ASN A 39 -20.04 7.44 -3.87
N ARG A 40 -19.01 7.95 -4.55
CA ARG A 40 -18.37 9.25 -4.28
C ARG A 40 -18.35 10.14 -5.52
N LYS A 41 -18.37 11.46 -5.30
CA LYS A 41 -18.20 12.45 -6.38
C LYS A 41 -16.72 12.71 -6.64
N VAL A 42 -16.34 12.83 -7.92
CA VAL A 42 -15.02 13.34 -8.31
C VAL A 42 -14.84 14.75 -7.75
N SER A 43 -13.94 14.87 -6.79
CA SER A 43 -13.79 16.02 -5.90
C SER A 43 -12.32 16.18 -5.49
N GLY A 44 -11.96 17.28 -4.84
CA GLY A 44 -10.58 17.50 -4.37
C GLY A 44 -10.09 16.40 -3.43
N SER A 45 -10.96 15.92 -2.54
CA SER A 45 -10.67 14.79 -1.65
C SER A 45 -10.50 13.48 -2.42
N PHE A 46 -11.36 13.19 -3.41
CA PHE A 46 -11.20 12.01 -4.25
C PHE A 46 -9.89 12.03 -5.06
N LYS A 47 -9.52 13.19 -5.62
CA LYS A 47 -8.22 13.39 -6.28
C LYS A 47 -7.04 13.23 -5.32
N ALA A 48 -7.19 13.56 -4.03
CA ALA A 48 -6.18 13.30 -2.99
C ALA A 48 -6.02 11.81 -2.65
N ILE A 49 -7.11 11.02 -2.71
CA ILE A 49 -7.05 9.54 -2.56
C ILE A 49 -6.31 8.93 -3.76
N ILE A 50 -6.69 9.29 -4.99
CA ILE A 50 -5.96 8.87 -6.20
C ILE A 50 -4.47 9.20 -6.09
N GLY A 51 -4.14 10.45 -5.73
CA GLY A 51 -2.75 10.89 -5.56
C GLY A 51 -2.00 10.16 -4.43
N SER A 52 -2.71 9.60 -3.45
CA SER A 52 -2.11 8.77 -2.40
C SER A 52 -1.91 7.33 -2.86
N ALA A 53 -2.89 6.73 -3.54
CA ALA A 53 -2.78 5.39 -4.13
C ALA A 53 -1.65 5.27 -5.18
N VAL A 54 -1.37 6.36 -5.91
CA VAL A 54 -0.21 6.44 -6.80
C VAL A 54 1.11 6.50 -6.03
N LYS A 55 1.18 7.24 -4.90
CA LYS A 55 2.41 7.32 -4.07
C LYS A 55 2.71 6.04 -3.30
N PHE A 56 1.69 5.28 -2.91
CA PHE A 56 1.83 3.94 -2.35
C PHE A 56 2.14 2.86 -3.42
N GLY A 57 2.27 3.24 -4.70
CA GLY A 57 2.58 2.29 -5.77
C GLY A 57 1.48 1.26 -6.03
N LEU A 58 0.23 1.49 -5.61
CA LEU A 58 -0.92 0.60 -5.85
C LEU A 58 -1.55 0.84 -7.23
N LEU A 59 -1.61 2.12 -7.63
CA LEU A 59 -2.17 2.57 -8.90
C LEU A 59 -1.15 3.39 -9.69
N THR A 60 -1.35 3.44 -11.00
CA THR A 60 -0.77 4.47 -11.87
C THR A 60 -1.90 5.34 -12.42
N SER A 61 -1.61 6.62 -12.66
CA SER A 61 -2.54 7.56 -13.30
C SER A 61 -1.88 8.16 -14.53
N LYS A 62 -2.53 8.01 -15.70
CA LYS A 62 -2.03 8.50 -16.99
C LYS A 62 -3.20 9.00 -17.82
N ARG A 63 -3.22 10.30 -18.14
CA ARG A 63 -4.29 10.95 -18.93
C ARG A 63 -5.70 10.61 -18.39
N GLU A 64 -5.91 10.81 -17.11
CA GLU A 64 -7.18 10.53 -16.39
C GLU A 64 -7.66 9.06 -16.37
N LEU A 65 -6.86 8.15 -16.93
CA LEU A 65 -7.03 6.70 -16.77
C LEU A 65 -6.20 6.20 -15.59
N LEU A 66 -6.85 5.52 -14.65
CA LEU A 66 -6.25 4.77 -13.56
C LEU A 66 -5.92 3.35 -14.04
N SER A 67 -4.81 2.78 -13.58
CA SER A 67 -4.43 1.39 -13.88
C SER A 67 -3.70 0.74 -12.72
N THR A 68 -4.09 -0.49 -12.37
CA THR A 68 -3.47 -1.30 -11.30
C THR A 68 -1.99 -1.55 -11.57
N THR A 69 -1.14 -1.46 -10.55
CA THR A 69 0.28 -1.80 -10.65
C THR A 69 0.53 -3.30 -10.52
N THR A 70 1.76 -3.73 -10.81
CA THR A 70 2.23 -5.08 -10.48
C THR A 70 2.28 -5.33 -8.97
N LEU A 71 2.59 -4.31 -8.17
CA LEU A 71 2.63 -4.40 -6.71
C LEU A 71 1.25 -4.69 -6.12
N PHE A 72 0.22 -3.96 -6.56
CA PHE A 72 -1.16 -4.25 -6.14
C PHE A 72 -1.58 -5.70 -6.47
N LYS A 73 -1.25 -6.19 -7.67
CA LYS A 73 -1.56 -7.57 -8.08
C LYS A 73 -0.79 -8.62 -7.28
N ARG A 74 0.44 -8.33 -6.83
CA ARG A 74 1.18 -9.21 -5.90
C ARG A 74 0.50 -9.29 -4.54
N ILE A 75 -0.03 -8.18 -4.02
CA ILE A 75 -0.80 -8.18 -2.77
C ILE A 75 -2.08 -9.01 -2.94
N LYS A 76 -2.92 -8.72 -3.96
CA LYS A 76 -4.21 -9.41 -4.19
C LYS A 76 -4.08 -10.91 -4.55
N HIS A 77 -2.90 -11.35 -5.01
CA HIS A 77 -2.62 -12.74 -5.37
C HIS A 77 -1.44 -13.35 -4.59
N ALA A 78 -1.21 -12.87 -3.36
CA ALA A 78 -0.26 -13.50 -2.44
C ALA A 78 -0.70 -14.93 -2.11
N TYR A 79 0.25 -15.85 -1.94
CA TYR A 79 -0.04 -17.26 -1.63
C TYR A 79 -0.33 -17.45 -0.14
N ASP A 80 0.36 -16.70 0.71
CA ASP A 80 0.25 -16.74 2.16
C ASP A 80 -0.15 -15.37 2.73
N LYS A 81 -0.95 -15.35 3.81
CA LYS A 81 -1.24 -14.14 4.59
C LYS A 81 0.01 -13.41 5.12
N LYS A 82 1.12 -14.15 5.29
CA LYS A 82 2.42 -13.57 5.65
C LYS A 82 3.07 -12.83 4.49
N GLU A 83 2.92 -13.36 3.27
CA GLU A 83 3.44 -12.75 2.03
C GLU A 83 2.60 -11.52 1.65
N GLU A 84 1.27 -11.61 1.76
CA GLU A 84 0.31 -10.51 1.63
C GLU A 84 0.71 -9.30 2.51
N LEU A 85 0.98 -9.56 3.79
CA LEU A 85 1.39 -8.56 4.77
C LEU A 85 2.78 -7.96 4.43
N LEU A 86 3.71 -8.75 3.88
CA LEU A 86 5.00 -8.22 3.38
C LEU A 86 4.82 -7.27 2.20
N PHE A 87 3.98 -7.61 1.22
CA PHE A 87 3.71 -6.72 0.07
C PHE A 87 2.93 -5.46 0.48
N HIS A 88 2.01 -5.55 1.47
CA HIS A 88 1.38 -4.38 2.07
C HIS A 88 2.41 -3.45 2.74
N ARG A 89 3.38 -4.01 3.48
CA ARG A 89 4.50 -3.23 4.06
C ARG A 89 5.37 -2.59 2.97
N GLU A 90 5.68 -3.29 1.88
CA GLU A 90 6.42 -2.75 0.73
C GLU A 90 5.71 -1.54 0.11
N ALA A 91 4.40 -1.66 -0.16
CA ALA A 91 3.57 -0.57 -0.69
C ALA A 91 3.47 0.62 0.29
N PHE A 92 3.27 0.35 1.58
CA PHE A 92 3.19 1.40 2.60
C PHE A 92 4.50 2.17 2.78
N LEU A 93 5.66 1.51 2.59
CA LEU A 93 6.99 2.11 2.69
C LEU A 93 7.50 2.71 1.36
N THR A 94 6.72 2.64 0.29
CA THR A 94 7.07 3.24 -1.02
C THR A 94 7.21 4.78 -0.96
N PRO A 95 6.36 5.55 -0.24
CA PRO A 95 6.59 6.98 -0.04
C PRO A 95 7.85 7.25 0.81
N PRO A 96 8.81 8.09 0.35
CA PRO A 96 10.09 8.27 1.03
C PRO A 96 9.95 8.86 2.43
N LEU A 97 8.96 9.74 2.66
CA LEU A 97 8.65 10.28 4.00
C LEU A 97 8.36 9.14 5.00
N PHE A 98 7.52 8.19 4.62
CA PHE A 98 7.09 7.11 5.50
C PHE A 98 8.25 6.18 5.83
N ALA A 99 9.07 5.84 4.84
CA ALA A 99 10.31 5.08 5.05
C ALA A 99 11.30 5.79 5.99
N GLN A 100 11.43 7.12 5.93
CA GLN A 100 12.33 7.88 6.80
C GLN A 100 11.84 7.93 8.25
N ILE A 101 10.56 8.23 8.49
CA ILE A 101 9.95 8.21 9.85
C ILE A 101 10.12 6.81 10.46
N CYS A 102 9.75 5.80 9.69
CA CYS A 102 9.92 4.40 10.04
C CYS A 102 11.35 4.07 10.47
N ARG A 103 12.36 4.45 9.67
CA ARG A 103 13.78 4.23 10.00
C ARG A 103 14.23 4.99 11.24
N LYS A 104 13.72 6.20 11.48
CA LYS A 104 14.08 7.01 12.66
C LYS A 104 13.55 6.44 13.98
N PHE A 105 12.37 5.82 13.95
CA PHE A 105 11.69 5.31 15.16
C PHE A 105 11.83 3.80 15.39
N ARG A 106 12.66 3.08 14.63
CA ARG A 106 12.89 1.62 14.80
C ARG A 106 13.17 1.27 16.27
N LEU A 107 12.40 0.31 16.80
CA LEU A 107 12.50 -0.17 18.18
C LEU A 107 12.30 0.94 19.24
N ARG A 108 11.62 2.03 18.88
CA ARG A 108 11.23 3.14 19.78
C ARG A 108 9.72 3.33 19.75
N GLU A 109 9.22 3.94 20.80
CA GLU A 109 7.85 4.45 20.84
C GLU A 109 7.67 5.63 19.87
N LEU A 110 6.57 5.61 19.13
CA LEU A 110 6.16 6.69 18.24
C LEU A 110 5.32 7.70 19.04
N PRO A 111 5.73 8.98 19.15
CA PRO A 111 4.99 9.99 19.90
C PRO A 111 3.76 10.47 19.10
N VAL A 112 2.73 9.64 19.01
CA VAL A 112 1.51 9.86 18.18
C VAL A 112 0.91 11.26 18.38
N GLN A 113 0.87 11.76 19.61
CA GLN A 113 0.29 13.07 19.97
C GLN A 113 1.11 14.29 19.52
N MET A 114 2.39 14.11 19.17
CA MET A 114 3.27 15.20 18.69
C MET A 114 3.86 14.91 17.31
N LEU A 115 3.32 13.89 16.63
CA LEU A 115 3.82 13.41 15.35
C LEU A 115 3.68 14.49 14.27
N ASP A 116 2.59 15.24 14.28
CA ASP A 116 2.33 16.39 13.40
C ASP A 116 3.38 17.52 13.56
N VAL A 117 3.66 17.93 14.79
CA VAL A 117 4.68 18.95 15.11
C VAL A 117 6.07 18.49 14.65
N MET A 118 6.37 17.20 14.82
CA MET A 118 7.61 16.59 14.35
C MET A 118 7.70 16.55 12.82
N LEU A 119 6.62 16.17 12.12
CA LEU A 119 6.54 16.16 10.66
C LEU A 119 6.81 17.55 10.05
N ILE A 120 6.29 18.61 10.68
CA ILE A 120 6.54 20.00 10.25
C ILE A 120 8.02 20.36 10.45
N ARG A 121 8.55 20.16 11.67
CA ARG A 121 9.87 20.66 12.06
C ARG A 121 11.05 19.89 11.46
N GLU A 122 10.92 18.58 11.34
CA GLU A 122 12.03 17.70 10.94
C GLU A 122 11.95 17.22 9.49
N PHE A 123 10.74 17.06 8.96
CA PHE A 123 10.49 16.50 7.63
C PHE A 123 9.93 17.52 6.63
N GLY A 124 9.73 18.78 7.05
CA GLY A 124 9.26 19.85 6.18
C GLY A 124 7.84 19.66 5.64
N VAL A 125 7.02 18.85 6.31
CA VAL A 125 5.61 18.65 5.94
C VAL A 125 4.84 19.97 6.12
N GLU A 126 3.91 20.24 5.21
CA GLU A 126 3.10 21.46 5.26
C GLU A 126 2.11 21.39 6.42
N GLU A 127 2.10 22.43 7.28
CA GLU A 127 1.31 22.49 8.51
C GLU A 127 -0.17 22.13 8.31
N ILE A 128 -0.79 22.67 7.25
CA ILE A 128 -2.18 22.40 6.85
C ILE A 128 -2.43 20.89 6.61
N ASN A 129 -1.42 20.15 6.15
CA ASN A 129 -1.52 18.72 5.86
C ASN A 129 -0.97 17.83 7.00
N ALA A 130 -0.17 18.37 7.93
CA ALA A 130 0.61 17.59 8.88
C ALA A 130 -0.24 16.67 9.77
N GLN A 131 -1.35 17.17 10.30
CA GLN A 131 -2.29 16.38 11.11
C GLN A 131 -2.91 15.22 10.30
N GLY A 132 -3.30 15.48 9.04
CA GLY A 132 -3.84 14.45 8.15
C GLY A 132 -2.82 13.38 7.77
N VAL A 133 -1.57 13.77 7.54
CA VAL A 133 -0.45 12.86 7.25
C VAL A 133 -0.08 12.04 8.48
N ALA A 134 -0.04 12.65 9.67
CA ALA A 134 0.21 11.96 10.94
C ALA A 134 -0.85 10.87 11.19
N LYS A 135 -2.14 11.20 11.04
CA LYS A 135 -3.23 10.21 11.14
C LYS A 135 -3.09 9.11 10.08
N ALA A 136 -2.91 9.47 8.82
CA ALA A 136 -2.77 8.52 7.72
C ALA A 136 -1.57 7.56 7.90
N PHE A 137 -0.48 8.04 8.50
CA PHE A 137 0.68 7.23 8.85
C PHE A 137 0.36 6.24 9.97
N VAL A 138 -0.22 6.70 11.09
CA VAL A 138 -0.55 5.84 12.25
C VAL A 138 -1.59 4.78 11.88
N ASP A 139 -2.67 5.17 11.18
CA ASP A 139 -3.70 4.25 10.68
C ASP A 139 -3.10 3.19 9.74
N GLY A 140 -2.19 3.60 8.85
CA GLY A 140 -1.50 2.70 7.92
C GLY A 140 -0.51 1.76 8.62
N CYS A 141 0.31 2.26 9.55
CA CYS A 141 1.25 1.46 10.33
C CYS A 141 0.54 0.36 11.15
N ARG A 142 -0.64 0.65 11.69
CA ARG A 142 -1.49 -0.35 12.36
C ARG A 142 -2.00 -1.40 11.37
N MET A 143 -2.53 -0.98 10.23
CA MET A 143 -3.01 -1.90 9.18
C MET A 143 -1.92 -2.87 8.69
N VAL A 144 -0.67 -2.40 8.51
CA VAL A 144 0.45 -3.23 8.04
C VAL A 144 1.24 -3.92 9.18
N ASN A 145 0.72 -3.89 10.41
CA ASN A 145 1.35 -4.43 11.61
C ASN A 145 2.82 -3.98 11.77
N LEU A 146 3.11 -2.70 11.53
CA LEU A 146 4.41 -2.07 11.81
C LEU A 146 4.44 -1.31 13.15
N LEU A 147 3.28 -1.10 13.77
CA LEU A 147 3.12 -0.43 15.05
C LEU A 147 2.36 -1.36 16.01
N ASP A 148 3.00 -1.74 17.11
CA ASP A 148 2.38 -2.54 18.17
C ASP A 148 1.36 -1.72 18.98
N ASP A 149 0.53 -2.38 19.80
CA ASP A 149 -0.45 -1.73 20.70
C ASP A 149 0.18 -0.71 21.65
N ARG A 150 1.48 -0.90 21.97
CA ARG A 150 2.30 0.02 22.78
C ARG A 150 2.87 1.19 21.98
N ASN A 151 2.35 1.44 20.77
CA ASN A 151 2.86 2.38 19.78
C ASN A 151 4.38 2.25 19.52
N THR A 152 4.93 1.04 19.62
CA THR A 152 6.36 0.76 19.33
C THR A 152 6.51 0.35 17.86
N MET A 153 7.49 0.92 17.16
CA MET A 153 7.72 0.60 15.74
C MET A 153 8.56 -0.67 15.58
N ALA A 154 8.06 -1.61 14.79
CA ALA A 154 8.74 -2.85 14.43
C ALA A 154 10.03 -2.61 13.62
N ASP A 155 10.97 -3.57 13.65
CA ASP A 155 12.19 -3.47 12.88
C ASP A 155 12.00 -3.82 11.40
N ILE A 156 12.15 -2.81 10.55
CA ILE A 156 11.85 -2.88 9.11
C ILE A 156 12.97 -3.51 8.31
N ASP A 157 14.24 -3.33 8.68
CA ASP A 157 15.32 -4.00 7.95
C ASP A 157 15.38 -5.49 8.29
N ALA A 158 14.89 -5.92 9.46
CA ALA A 158 14.71 -7.35 9.76
C ALA A 158 13.68 -7.98 8.81
N ALA A 159 12.58 -7.28 8.52
CA ALA A 159 11.59 -7.71 7.53
C ALA A 159 12.13 -7.68 6.09
N ALA A 160 12.93 -6.66 5.73
CA ALA A 160 13.61 -6.59 4.43
C ALA A 160 14.67 -7.69 4.28
N THR A 161 15.40 -8.03 5.35
CA THR A 161 16.44 -9.09 5.34
C THR A 161 15.83 -10.49 5.26
N GLN A 162 14.58 -10.69 5.70
CA GLN A 162 13.84 -11.93 5.46
C GLN A 162 13.41 -12.11 3.99
N GLN A 163 13.51 -11.07 3.15
CA GLN A 163 13.53 -11.27 1.70
C GLN A 163 14.85 -11.93 1.30
N GLN A 164 14.94 -13.25 1.49
CA GLN A 164 15.91 -14.02 0.73
C GLN A 164 15.68 -13.69 -0.75
N PRO A 165 16.70 -13.24 -1.51
CA PRO A 165 16.54 -13.05 -2.94
C PRO A 165 16.10 -14.40 -3.50
N ARG A 166 14.93 -14.42 -4.15
CA ARG A 166 14.29 -15.63 -4.68
C ARG A 166 15.23 -16.28 -5.69
N ARG A 167 16.05 -17.20 -5.19
CA ARG A 167 17.21 -17.76 -5.87
C ARG A 167 16.74 -18.51 -7.11
N GLU A 168 16.93 -17.89 -8.26
CA GLU A 168 17.32 -18.53 -9.51
C GLU A 168 16.72 -19.93 -9.76
N LEU A 169 15.41 -20.01 -10.00
CA LEU A 169 14.80 -21.20 -10.64
C LEU A 169 15.06 -21.24 -12.17
N SER A 170 16.03 -20.45 -12.64
CA SER A 170 16.28 -20.17 -14.06
C SER A 170 17.76 -19.99 -14.39
N SER A 171 18.59 -20.97 -14.02
CA SER A 171 19.58 -21.56 -14.95
C SER A 171 20.44 -22.63 -14.24
N PRO A 172 20.54 -23.86 -14.77
CA PRO A 172 21.67 -24.71 -14.43
C PRO A 172 22.92 -24.07 -15.03
N VAL A 173 23.83 -23.60 -14.17
CA VAL A 173 25.17 -23.20 -14.59
C VAL A 173 25.82 -24.42 -15.23
N LEU A 174 26.00 -24.37 -16.55
CA LEU A 174 26.73 -25.39 -17.30
C LEU A 174 28.16 -25.42 -16.76
N THR A 175 28.48 -26.44 -15.96
CA THR A 175 29.86 -26.78 -15.62
C THR A 175 30.62 -26.95 -16.91
N GLN A 176 31.60 -26.07 -17.15
CA GLN A 176 32.46 -26.14 -18.32
C GLN A 176 33.21 -27.47 -18.27
N SER A 177 32.88 -28.38 -19.18
CA SER A 177 33.58 -29.65 -19.35
C SER A 177 35.03 -29.36 -19.70
N ALA A 178 35.92 -29.54 -18.72
CA ALA A 178 37.36 -29.46 -18.95
C ALA A 178 37.78 -30.61 -19.88
N PHE A 179 37.94 -30.30 -21.16
CA PHE A 179 38.55 -31.21 -22.12
C PHE A 179 40.00 -31.47 -21.69
N ILE A 180 40.26 -32.66 -21.15
CA ILE A 180 41.60 -33.20 -20.98
C ILE A 180 41.95 -33.94 -22.28
N PRO A 181 42.87 -33.43 -23.13
CA PRO A 181 43.36 -34.20 -24.26
C PRO A 181 44.30 -35.31 -23.75
N ALA A 182 43.89 -36.56 -23.92
CA ALA A 182 44.74 -37.71 -23.61
C ALA A 182 45.90 -37.82 -24.61
N GLN A 183 47.13 -37.92 -24.10
CA GLN A 183 48.30 -38.35 -24.86
C GLN A 183 48.49 -39.87 -24.71
N PRO A 184 48.92 -40.60 -25.75
CA PRO A 184 49.08 -42.06 -25.72
C PRO A 184 50.49 -42.48 -25.27
N GLY A 185 50.63 -43.55 -24.49
CA GLY A 185 51.95 -44.12 -24.19
C GLY A 185 52.00 -45.24 -23.12
N VAL A 186 51.92 -46.49 -23.59
CA VAL A 186 52.57 -47.72 -23.07
C VAL A 186 52.94 -47.88 -21.57
N GLY A 187 52.51 -49.00 -20.97
CA GLY A 187 53.50 -49.87 -20.28
C GLY A 187 53.15 -50.54 -18.92
N LEU A 188 52.43 -51.67 -18.99
CA LEU A 188 52.79 -52.97 -18.34
C LEU A 188 52.77 -53.17 -16.78
N LEU A 189 51.98 -54.20 -16.38
CA LEU A 189 52.22 -55.28 -15.36
C LEU A 189 51.33 -55.39 -14.10
N ALA A 190 50.72 -56.58 -13.95
CA ALA A 190 50.50 -57.38 -12.72
C ALA A 190 49.60 -56.83 -11.56
N SER A 191 48.84 -57.63 -10.78
CA SER A 191 48.45 -59.05 -10.85
C SER A 191 47.33 -59.43 -9.85
N THR A 192 46.43 -60.35 -10.25
CA THR A 192 45.78 -61.46 -9.48
C THR A 192 44.88 -61.28 -8.24
N ASN A 193 43.97 -62.28 -8.09
CA ASN A 193 42.99 -62.60 -7.02
C ASN A 193 41.72 -61.70 -7.02
N GLY A 194 40.47 -62.18 -6.94
CA GLY A 194 39.88 -63.43 -6.41
C GLY A 194 38.91 -63.03 -5.26
N GLU A 195 37.66 -63.49 -5.09
CA GLU A 195 36.92 -64.66 -5.62
C GLU A 195 35.40 -64.53 -5.32
N ALA A 196 34.51 -65.14 -6.14
CA ALA A 196 33.09 -65.53 -5.91
C ALA A 196 31.99 -64.50 -5.44
N ALA A 197 30.67 -64.64 -5.74
CA ALA A 197 29.88 -65.35 -6.78
C ALA A 197 28.36 -64.99 -6.69
N LYS A 198 27.53 -65.44 -7.67
CA LYS A 198 26.03 -65.48 -7.77
C LYS A 198 25.30 -64.15 -8.08
N GLU A 199 24.72 -63.93 -9.28
CA GLU A 199 23.48 -64.51 -9.90
C GLU A 199 22.20 -64.21 -9.09
N THR A 200 21.06 -63.79 -9.68
CA THR A 200 20.42 -64.26 -10.95
C THR A 200 19.50 -63.20 -11.60
N SER A 201 19.31 -63.28 -12.94
CA SER A 201 18.27 -62.58 -13.74
C SER A 201 16.94 -63.39 -13.76
N PRO A 202 15.79 -62.93 -14.35
CA PRO A 202 15.64 -62.72 -15.80
C PRO A 202 14.61 -61.66 -16.33
N ASP A 203 14.64 -61.52 -17.65
CA ASP A 203 13.61 -61.14 -18.64
C ASP A 203 13.15 -59.68 -18.97
N SER A 204 13.27 -59.42 -20.28
CA SER A 204 12.83 -58.30 -21.13
C SER A 204 11.40 -58.59 -21.69
N PRO A 205 10.69 -57.78 -22.55
CA PRO A 205 11.12 -56.85 -23.62
C PRO A 205 10.53 -55.41 -23.52
N ALA A 206 11.17 -54.33 -23.98
CA ALA A 206 11.52 -53.96 -25.37
C ALA A 206 10.30 -53.72 -26.31
N TYR A 207 10.03 -52.45 -26.62
CA TYR A 207 9.30 -52.04 -27.82
C TYR A 207 10.02 -50.88 -28.52
N ASP A 208 10.43 -51.15 -29.75
CA ASP A 208 10.90 -50.18 -30.74
C ASP A 208 9.67 -49.54 -31.42
N ASN A 209 9.82 -48.30 -31.89
CA ASN A 209 9.11 -47.84 -33.08
C ASN A 209 9.72 -46.53 -33.59
N SER A 210 10.28 -46.61 -34.80
CA SER A 210 10.95 -45.51 -35.49
C SER A 210 10.23 -45.18 -36.81
N PHE A 211 9.90 -43.89 -37.00
CA PHE A 211 9.76 -43.11 -38.26
C PHE A 211 9.00 -43.69 -39.49
N PRO A 212 8.23 -42.86 -40.24
CA PRO A 212 8.87 -42.06 -41.31
C PRO A 212 8.28 -40.66 -41.61
N ASN A 213 9.07 -39.86 -42.33
CA ASN A 213 8.73 -38.58 -42.95
C ASN A 213 7.70 -38.71 -44.09
N THR A 214 6.93 -37.66 -44.39
CA THR A 214 7.05 -36.82 -45.63
C THR A 214 5.96 -35.72 -45.72
N PRO A 215 6.13 -34.67 -46.56
CA PRO A 215 5.32 -33.45 -46.50
C PRO A 215 4.22 -33.37 -47.57
N THR A 216 3.23 -32.49 -47.38
CA THR A 216 2.40 -31.99 -48.49
C THR A 216 1.89 -30.57 -48.22
N ALA A 217 1.97 -29.70 -49.23
CA ALA A 217 1.40 -28.36 -49.20
C ALA A 217 -0.09 -28.38 -49.57
N ASN A 218 -0.86 -27.38 -49.11
CA ASN A 218 -2.00 -26.84 -49.87
C ASN A 218 -2.44 -25.48 -49.31
N ALA A 219 -2.60 -24.49 -50.20
CA ALA A 219 -3.42 -23.30 -49.97
C ALA A 219 -4.87 -23.62 -50.39
N PRO A 220 -5.87 -22.78 -50.00
CA PRO A 220 -6.28 -21.78 -50.98
C PRO A 220 -6.71 -20.41 -50.43
N THR A 221 -6.46 -19.41 -51.28
CA THR A 221 -7.04 -18.07 -51.45
C THR A 221 -8.31 -17.65 -50.67
N GLY A 222 -8.27 -16.44 -50.11
CA GLY A 222 -9.44 -15.62 -49.75
C GLY A 222 -9.09 -14.13 -49.59
N ARG A 223 -9.30 -13.30 -50.63
CA ARG A 223 -8.96 -11.86 -50.65
C ARG A 223 -10.00 -11.00 -49.94
N LYS A 224 -9.55 -9.98 -49.18
CA LYS A 224 -10.22 -8.67 -49.01
C LYS A 224 -9.16 -7.55 -48.99
N PRO A 225 -9.50 -6.30 -49.41
CA PRO A 225 -8.52 -5.34 -49.88
C PRO A 225 -7.72 -4.66 -48.75
N THR A 226 -6.46 -4.35 -49.05
CA THR A 226 -5.56 -3.54 -48.23
C THR A 226 -5.90 -2.07 -48.39
N THR A 227 -6.41 -1.43 -47.33
CA THR A 227 -6.50 0.03 -47.26
C THR A 227 -5.10 0.63 -47.18
N ASP A 228 -4.81 1.61 -48.02
CA ASP A 228 -3.47 2.15 -48.23
C ASP A 228 -2.93 2.86 -46.97
N ALA A 229 -1.86 2.32 -46.38
CA ALA A 229 -1.24 2.88 -45.18
C ALA A 229 -0.62 4.27 -45.40
N ILE A 230 -0.35 4.62 -46.67
CA ILE A 230 0.21 5.91 -47.07
C ILE A 230 -0.88 7.00 -47.12
N ALA A 231 -2.13 6.66 -47.47
CA ALA A 231 -3.22 7.62 -47.58
C ALA A 231 -3.62 8.23 -46.21
N ASN A 232 -3.57 7.43 -45.14
CA ASN A 232 -3.80 7.91 -43.77
C ASN A 232 -2.69 8.84 -43.23
N LEU A 233 -1.51 8.88 -43.86
CA LEU A 233 -0.39 9.72 -43.43
C LEU A 233 -0.48 11.16 -43.98
N PHE A 234 -1.22 11.37 -45.07
CA PHE A 234 -1.34 12.67 -45.75
C PHE A 234 -2.70 13.37 -45.58
N GLY A 235 -3.65 12.78 -44.84
CA GLY A 235 -4.88 13.48 -44.41
C GLY A 235 -5.84 13.88 -45.54
N LEU A 236 -5.86 13.15 -46.66
CA LEU A 236 -6.62 13.49 -47.87
C LEU A 236 -8.06 12.94 -47.91
N PHE A 237 -8.66 12.63 -46.76
CA PHE A 237 -10.08 12.29 -46.64
C PHE A 237 -10.78 13.27 -45.69
N SER A 238 -11.34 14.33 -46.26
CA SER A 238 -12.32 15.21 -45.63
C SER A 238 -13.51 15.32 -46.57
N ASP A 239 -14.49 14.45 -46.34
CA ASP A 239 -15.83 14.52 -46.94
C ASP A 239 -16.86 14.21 -45.85
N ASN A 240 -18.04 14.78 -46.05
CA ASN A 240 -19.26 14.73 -45.22
C ASN A 240 -19.23 15.49 -43.88
N GLU A 241 -20.27 16.24 -43.52
CA GLU A 241 -21.45 16.73 -44.27
C GLU A 241 -22.11 17.83 -43.42
N GLU A 242 -22.56 18.93 -44.02
CA GLU A 242 -23.46 19.87 -43.33
C GLU A 242 -24.91 19.39 -43.44
N PRO A 243 -25.69 19.47 -42.35
CA PRO A 243 -27.14 19.52 -42.43
C PRO A 243 -27.66 20.91 -42.02
N ASP A 244 -28.24 21.62 -42.99
CA ASP A 244 -29.18 22.72 -42.73
C ASP A 244 -30.31 22.27 -41.80
N HIS A 245 -30.61 23.03 -40.75
CA HIS A 245 -31.97 23.16 -40.23
C HIS A 245 -32.18 24.52 -39.54
N ALA A 246 -33.29 25.17 -39.87
CA ALA A 246 -33.64 26.53 -39.43
C ALA A 246 -34.67 26.54 -38.28
N THR A 247 -34.97 27.76 -37.80
CA THR A 247 -36.05 28.12 -36.85
C THR A 247 -35.74 27.67 -35.40
N THR A 248 -35.90 28.48 -34.34
CA THR A 248 -37.11 29.25 -33.98
C THR A 248 -36.84 30.32 -32.90
N ASP A 249 -37.54 31.45 -33.03
CA ASP A 249 -37.94 32.50 -32.06
C ASP A 249 -36.99 33.29 -31.13
N ALA A 250 -37.41 34.55 -30.98
CA ALA A 250 -36.92 35.66 -30.17
C ALA A 250 -37.49 35.58 -28.70
N PRO A 251 -37.24 36.53 -27.75
CA PRO A 251 -37.06 37.97 -27.95
C PRO A 251 -35.96 38.70 -27.15
N LEU A 252 -35.77 39.97 -27.54
CA LEU A 252 -34.94 40.96 -26.85
C LEU A 252 -35.52 41.40 -25.50
N ALA A 253 -34.63 41.74 -24.57
CA ALA A 253 -34.82 42.80 -23.57
C ALA A 253 -33.44 43.49 -23.41
N GLN A 254 -33.19 44.61 -24.10
CA GLN A 254 -33.41 45.98 -23.61
C GLN A 254 -32.73 46.30 -22.27
N GLU A 255 -31.58 46.97 -22.38
CA GLU A 255 -31.11 47.93 -21.38
C GLU A 255 -32.16 49.04 -21.20
N TYR A 256 -32.31 49.59 -19.99
CA TYR A 256 -32.07 51.03 -19.67
C TYR A 256 -32.50 51.42 -18.24
N SER A 257 -31.72 52.34 -17.66
CA SER A 257 -32.13 53.37 -16.69
C SER A 257 -32.52 53.03 -15.25
N SER A 258 -31.57 53.29 -14.34
CA SER A 258 -31.82 53.98 -13.05
C SER A 258 -32.53 55.34 -13.28
N PRO A 259 -33.24 55.97 -12.31
CA PRO A 259 -32.54 56.62 -11.19
C PRO A 259 -33.31 56.81 -9.84
N ALA A 260 -32.54 57.31 -8.85
CA ALA A 260 -32.93 58.25 -7.78
C ALA A 260 -33.83 57.83 -6.59
N ALA A 261 -33.16 57.68 -5.44
CA ALA A 261 -33.39 58.37 -4.16
C ALA A 261 -34.71 58.20 -3.35
N LEU A 262 -34.55 57.86 -2.05
CA LEU A 262 -34.87 58.75 -0.92
C LEU A 262 -34.39 58.16 0.43
N THR A 263 -33.49 58.90 1.10
CA THR A 263 -33.41 59.20 2.55
C THR A 263 -33.75 58.15 3.61
N HIS A 264 -32.79 57.84 4.50
CA HIS A 264 -32.69 58.42 5.86
C HIS A 264 -31.36 58.09 6.58
N ALA A 265 -30.78 59.10 7.26
CA ALA A 265 -29.85 58.97 8.39
C ALA A 265 -30.63 59.32 9.70
N PRO A 266 -30.13 59.16 10.94
CA PRO A 266 -28.86 59.69 11.50
C PRO A 266 -27.89 58.58 11.99
N ALA A 267 -26.57 58.76 12.14
CA ALA A 267 -25.81 59.59 13.12
C ALA A 267 -25.98 59.10 14.59
N MET A 268 -24.97 59.07 15.48
CA MET A 268 -23.62 59.64 15.44
C MET A 268 -22.71 59.06 16.57
N GLN A 269 -21.43 59.47 16.59
CA GLN A 269 -20.45 59.53 17.71
C GLN A 269 -19.33 58.46 17.83
N GLU A 270 -18.16 58.86 17.31
CA GLU A 270 -16.85 58.54 17.90
C GLU A 270 -16.63 59.30 19.22
N VAL A 271 -15.89 58.72 20.17
CA VAL A 271 -15.03 59.46 21.11
C VAL A 271 -13.74 58.65 21.32
N ALA A 272 -12.59 59.31 21.39
CA ALA A 272 -11.27 58.70 21.52
C ALA A 272 -10.66 58.89 22.93
N THR A 273 -9.45 58.30 23.09
CA THR A 273 -8.42 58.51 24.14
C THR A 273 -8.52 57.77 25.49
N SER A 274 -7.56 56.84 25.70
CA SER A 274 -6.51 56.91 26.77
C SER A 274 -6.15 55.53 27.35
N PRO A 275 -4.86 55.22 27.61
CA PRO A 275 -4.42 53.96 28.24
C PRO A 275 -4.22 54.11 29.76
N THR A 276 -4.34 53.03 30.55
CA THR A 276 -3.55 52.73 31.79
C THR A 276 -4.03 51.47 32.55
N ARG A 277 -3.16 50.44 32.59
CA ARG A 277 -2.80 49.56 33.74
C ARG A 277 -3.76 48.46 34.28
N THR A 278 -3.08 47.41 34.76
CA THR A 278 -3.39 46.44 35.85
C THR A 278 -4.00 45.06 35.49
N GLU A 279 -3.15 44.04 35.60
CA GLU A 279 -3.43 42.66 36.06
C GLU A 279 -4.28 42.62 37.37
N PRO A 280 -4.96 41.50 37.78
CA PRO A 280 -4.41 40.13 37.75
C PRO A 280 -5.36 38.93 37.52
N LEU A 281 -4.73 37.74 37.38
CA LEU A 281 -5.21 36.35 37.58
C LEU A 281 -6.72 36.00 37.47
N SER A 282 -7.07 35.24 36.42
CA SER A 282 -7.99 34.07 36.39
C SER A 282 -8.09 33.50 34.96
N GLN A 283 -8.34 32.23 34.67
CA GLN A 283 -8.30 30.93 35.40
C GLN A 283 -8.09 29.81 34.34
N PRO A 284 -7.55 28.61 34.68
CA PRO A 284 -7.42 27.52 33.71
C PRO A 284 -8.76 26.81 33.43
N PRO A 285 -9.03 26.34 32.20
CA PRO A 285 -10.23 25.56 31.90
C PRO A 285 -10.15 24.18 32.58
N VAL A 286 -11.17 23.86 33.38
CA VAL A 286 -11.32 22.59 34.08
C VAL A 286 -11.72 21.46 33.13
N SER A 287 -10.92 20.40 33.09
CA SER A 287 -11.26 19.15 32.41
C SER A 287 -12.40 18.43 33.14
N THR A 288 -13.52 18.19 32.46
CA THR A 288 -14.57 17.27 32.93
C THR A 288 -14.12 15.81 32.73
N ASN A 289 -13.14 15.40 33.53
CA ASN A 289 -12.65 14.02 33.57
C ASN A 289 -13.73 13.12 34.19
N THR A 290 -14.57 12.56 33.33
CA THR A 290 -15.49 11.47 33.68
C THR A 290 -14.67 10.20 33.82
N HIS A 291 -13.94 10.07 34.93
CA HIS A 291 -13.17 8.88 35.25
C HIS A 291 -14.13 7.71 35.49
N ALA A 292 -14.30 6.86 34.47
CA ALA A 292 -14.65 5.47 34.72
C ALA A 292 -13.58 4.89 35.69
N PRO A 293 -13.98 4.13 36.72
CA PRO A 293 -13.03 3.58 37.68
C PRO A 293 -12.19 2.49 36.99
N VAL A 294 -11.00 2.86 36.52
CA VAL A 294 -10.02 1.90 35.99
C VAL A 294 -9.36 1.20 37.17
N TYR A 295 -9.64 -0.09 37.33
CA TYR A 295 -8.99 -0.90 38.36
C TYR A 295 -7.69 -1.49 37.81
N GLN A 296 -6.65 -1.54 38.64
CA GLN A 296 -5.35 -2.08 38.23
C GLN A 296 -4.83 -3.07 39.28
N LEU A 297 -4.47 -4.27 38.82
CA LEU A 297 -3.96 -5.36 39.62
C LEU A 297 -2.48 -5.58 39.27
N GLN A 298 -1.58 -5.20 40.18
CA GLN A 298 -0.15 -5.46 40.04
C GLN A 298 0.26 -6.66 40.90
N ILE A 299 0.93 -7.62 40.28
CA ILE A 299 1.37 -8.85 40.92
C ILE A 299 2.87 -9.01 40.71
N SER A 300 3.58 -9.22 41.81
CA SER A 300 5.03 -9.44 41.85
C SER A 300 5.36 -10.69 42.65
N GLY A 301 6.32 -11.47 42.15
CA GLY A 301 6.77 -12.73 42.75
C GLY A 301 7.99 -13.30 42.03
N PRO A 302 8.58 -14.40 42.54
CA PRO A 302 9.74 -15.03 41.91
C PRO A 302 9.39 -15.55 40.51
N GLY A 303 9.93 -14.92 39.47
CA GLY A 303 9.66 -15.25 38.07
C GLY A 303 8.34 -14.71 37.50
N LEU A 304 7.60 -13.88 38.24
CA LEU A 304 6.37 -13.24 37.78
C LEU A 304 6.34 -11.76 38.16
N ASN A 305 6.28 -10.88 37.16
CA ASN A 305 5.93 -9.48 37.32
C ASN A 305 4.89 -9.17 36.25
N THR A 306 3.67 -8.85 36.67
CA THR A 306 2.53 -8.68 35.74
C THR A 306 1.59 -7.62 36.29
N THR A 307 1.19 -6.71 35.42
CA THR A 307 0.22 -5.66 35.71
C THR A 307 -0.95 -5.83 34.75
N LEU A 308 -2.14 -6.03 35.32
CA LEU A 308 -3.41 -6.18 34.59
C LEU A 308 -4.29 -4.97 34.88
N SER A 309 -4.83 -4.33 33.86
CA SER A 309 -5.87 -3.32 34.01
C SER A 309 -7.22 -3.97 33.73
N VAL A 310 -8.20 -3.73 34.59
CA VAL A 310 -9.57 -4.24 34.49
C VAL A 310 -10.45 -3.08 34.05
N LEU A 311 -10.97 -3.18 32.83
CA LEU A 311 -11.86 -2.21 32.17
C LEU A 311 -13.25 -2.80 31.96
N GLU A 312 -13.33 -4.09 31.65
CA GLU A 312 -14.56 -4.81 31.31
C GLU A 312 -14.80 -5.99 32.26
N GLU A 313 -16.01 -6.56 32.26
CA GLU A 313 -16.37 -7.68 33.15
C GLU A 313 -15.56 -8.95 32.84
N ASP A 314 -15.22 -9.17 31.56
CA ASP A 314 -14.40 -10.31 31.11
C ASP A 314 -12.95 -10.27 31.65
N ASP A 315 -12.40 -9.07 31.91
CA ASP A 315 -11.06 -8.92 32.53
C ASP A 315 -11.01 -9.53 33.94
N ILE A 316 -12.15 -9.58 34.64
CA ILE A 316 -12.28 -10.19 35.98
C ILE A 316 -12.02 -11.70 35.90
N ILE A 317 -12.45 -12.36 34.81
CA ILE A 317 -12.21 -13.80 34.58
C ILE A 317 -10.70 -14.06 34.40
N ILE A 318 -10.01 -13.18 33.67
CA ILE A 318 -8.55 -13.24 33.49
C ILE A 318 -7.84 -13.05 34.83
N ALA A 319 -8.28 -12.09 35.65
CA ALA A 319 -7.74 -11.86 36.99
C ALA A 319 -7.92 -13.10 37.91
N GLN A 320 -9.09 -13.75 37.89
CA GLN A 320 -9.36 -14.96 38.66
C GLN A 320 -8.44 -16.13 38.23
N ALA A 321 -8.31 -16.38 36.93
CA ALA A 321 -7.46 -17.46 36.40
C ALA A 321 -5.98 -17.26 36.78
N LEU A 322 -5.50 -16.01 36.80
CA LEU A 322 -4.14 -15.66 37.20
C LEU A 322 -3.93 -15.89 38.70
N LEU A 323 -4.88 -15.48 39.55
CA LEU A 323 -4.85 -15.75 40.99
C LEU A 323 -4.90 -17.27 41.31
N GLU A 324 -5.68 -18.05 40.57
CA GLU A 324 -5.72 -19.50 40.72
C GLU A 324 -4.38 -20.17 40.35
N LYS A 325 -3.73 -19.70 39.27
CA LYS A 325 -2.38 -20.15 38.90
C LYS A 325 -1.36 -19.90 40.00
N ILE A 326 -1.41 -18.74 40.66
CA ILE A 326 -0.55 -18.41 41.82
C ILE A 326 -0.86 -19.34 43.00
N ARG A 327 -2.14 -19.55 43.32
CA ARG A 327 -2.57 -20.48 44.38
C ARG A 327 -2.04 -21.90 44.15
N ARG A 328 -2.01 -22.37 42.90
CA ARG A 328 -1.45 -23.67 42.51
C ARG A 328 0.08 -23.71 42.67
N GLN A 329 0.79 -22.63 42.32
CA GLN A 329 2.24 -22.54 42.52
C GLN A 329 2.64 -22.50 43.99
N ILE A 330 1.89 -21.80 44.85
CA ILE A 330 2.15 -21.77 46.30
C ILE A 330 2.00 -23.17 46.90
N ARG A 331 0.88 -23.85 46.62
CA ARG A 331 0.66 -25.24 47.08
C ARG A 331 1.72 -26.23 46.59
N ALA A 332 2.20 -26.07 45.36
CA ALA A 332 3.25 -26.92 44.80
C ALA A 332 4.65 -26.64 45.37
N ARG A 333 4.81 -25.61 46.22
CA ARG A 333 6.05 -25.26 46.92
C ARG A 333 6.03 -25.67 48.41
N GLU A 334 4.85 -26.03 48.93
CA GLU A 334 4.66 -26.53 50.30
C GLU A 334 4.70 -28.07 50.41
N GLN A 335 4.95 -28.76 49.29
CA GLN A 335 5.14 -30.22 49.17
C GLN A 335 6.56 -30.54 48.71
#